data_AF-A0A317UDG2-F1
#
_entry.id   AF-A0A317UDG2-F1
#
_cell.length_a   1.000
_cell.length_b   1.000
_cell.length_c   1.000
_cell.angle_alpha   90.00
_cell.angle_beta   90.00
_cell.angle_gamma   90.00
#
_symmetry.space_group_name_H-M   'P 1'
#
loop_
_entity.id
_entity.type
_entity.pdbx_description
1 polymer ?
#
loop_
_entity_poly.entity_id
_entity_poly.type
_entity_poly.pdbx_seq_one_letter_code
_entity_poly.pdbx_strand_id
1 'polypeptide(L)'
;MALIKDRAAPVFDSEQVYKGDLIRAKHKTWDEYRNGLVVGITSNELVVLYHTGIGNVSNHFVMLASEVADGEWQGTWTEDMQAVQDIVPAANESDGVTA
;
A
#
# COMPACT_ATOMS: atom_id res chain seq x y z
N MET A 1 5.42 10.00 6.63
CA MET A 1 5.57 9.61 5.21
C MET A 1 4.26 8.97 4.81
N ALA A 2 3.66 9.40 3.69
CA ALA A 2 2.38 8.88 3.23
C ALA A 2 2.61 7.98 2.02
N LEU A 3 1.86 6.87 1.92
CA LEU A 3 1.95 5.96 0.78
C LEU A 3 1.33 6.57 -0.49
N ILE A 4 0.26 7.34 -0.31
CA ILE A 4 -0.45 8.07 -1.36
C ILE A 4 -0.38 9.56 -1.08
N LYS A 5 -0.35 10.36 -2.15
CA LYS A 5 -0.49 11.81 -2.11
C LYS A 5 -1.72 12.23 -2.86
N ASP A 6 -2.35 13.28 -2.36
CA ASP A 6 -3.52 13.84 -3.02
C ASP A 6 -3.09 14.81 -4.13
N ARG A 7 -3.67 14.62 -5.31
CA ARG A 7 -3.60 15.51 -6.48
C ARG A 7 -5.04 15.64 -6.99
N ALA A 8 -5.26 16.03 -8.24
CA ALA A 8 -6.61 15.93 -8.82
C ALA A 8 -7.20 14.50 -8.80
N ALA A 9 -6.38 13.47 -8.53
CA ALA A 9 -6.74 12.08 -8.27
C ALA A 9 -5.70 11.44 -7.31
N PRO A 10 -6.05 10.40 -6.53
CA PRO A 10 -5.12 9.71 -5.65
C PRO A 10 -4.02 9.02 -6.46
N VAL A 11 -2.76 9.27 -6.09
CA VAL A 11 -1.59 8.64 -6.71
C VAL A 11 -0.58 8.20 -5.66
N PHE A 12 0.19 7.15 -5.96
CA PHE A 12 1.31 6.74 -5.12
C PHE A 12 2.39 7.81 -5.06
N ASP A 13 2.97 7.99 -3.87
CA ASP A 13 4.05 8.94 -3.69
C ASP A 13 5.41 8.31 -3.99
N SER A 14 5.84 8.38 -5.26
CA SER A 14 7.13 7.83 -5.72
C SER A 14 8.36 8.52 -5.14
N GLU A 15 8.20 9.57 -4.31
CA GLU A 15 9.27 10.18 -3.52
C GLU A 15 9.40 9.56 -2.12
N GLN A 16 8.45 8.71 -1.73
CA GLN A 16 8.39 8.09 -0.41
C GLN A 16 8.46 6.57 -0.49
N VAL A 17 7.85 5.97 -1.52
CA VAL A 17 7.85 4.52 -1.74
C VAL A 17 8.62 4.13 -3.00
N TYR A 18 9.48 3.14 -2.87
CA TYR A 18 10.43 2.70 -3.89
C TYR A 18 10.38 1.20 -4.12
N LYS A 19 10.96 0.77 -5.25
CA LYS A 19 11.21 -0.65 -5.49
C LYS A 19 12.25 -1.15 -4.48
N GLY A 20 11.94 -2.25 -3.79
CA GLY A 20 12.76 -2.76 -2.70
C GLY A 20 12.14 -2.57 -1.32
N ASP A 21 11.13 -1.69 -1.20
CA ASP A 21 10.43 -1.50 0.07
C ASP A 21 9.64 -2.75 0.45
N LEU A 22 9.48 -2.97 1.76
CA LEU A 22 8.73 -4.07 2.31
C LEU A 22 7.32 -3.60 2.67
N ILE A 23 6.34 -4.45 2.37
CA ILE A 23 4.94 -4.16 2.66
C ILE A 23 4.24 -5.40 3.23
N ARG A 24 3.46 -5.19 4.28
CA ARG A 24 2.50 -6.14 4.84
C ARG A 24 1.11 -5.60 4.60
N ALA A 25 0.39 -6.15 3.62
CA ALA A 25 -0.92 -5.64 3.22
C ALA A 25 -1.99 -6.74 3.20
N LYS A 26 -3.23 -6.35 3.48
CA LYS A 26 -4.43 -7.17 3.33
C LYS A 26 -5.49 -6.34 2.63
N HIS A 27 -5.97 -6.85 1.50
CA HIS A 27 -7.16 -6.30 0.86
C HIS A 27 -8.42 -6.68 1.65
N LYS A 28 -9.46 -5.85 1.63
CA LYS A 28 -10.72 -6.10 2.37
C LYS A 28 -11.39 -7.43 2.03
N THR A 29 -11.13 -7.99 0.85
CA THR A 29 -11.68 -9.29 0.40
C THR A 29 -10.81 -10.49 0.78
N TRP A 30 -9.68 -10.27 1.47
CA TRP A 30 -8.75 -11.33 1.85
C TRP A 30 -8.85 -11.65 3.34
N ASP A 31 -8.70 -12.93 3.66
CA ASP A 31 -8.72 -13.40 5.05
C ASP A 31 -7.41 -13.09 5.79
N GLU A 32 -6.28 -13.03 5.08
CA GLU A 32 -4.94 -12.93 5.67
C GLU A 32 -4.08 -11.83 5.05
N TYR A 33 -3.19 -11.26 5.87
CA TYR A 33 -2.14 -10.34 5.42
C TYR A 33 -1.08 -11.08 4.61
N ARG A 34 -0.61 -10.44 3.55
CA ARG A 34 0.54 -10.90 2.77
C ARG A 34 1.72 -9.96 3.01
N ASN A 35 2.88 -10.54 3.29
CA ASN A 35 4.15 -9.82 3.33
C ASN A 35 4.81 -9.92 1.95
N GLY A 36 5.32 -8.81 1.43
CA GLY A 36 5.97 -8.79 0.13
C GLY A 36 6.93 -7.63 -0.06
N LEU A 37 7.51 -7.61 -1.25
CA LEU A 37 8.49 -6.64 -1.72
C LEU A 37 7.90 -5.83 -2.86
N VAL A 38 8.04 -4.51 -2.82
CA VAL A 38 7.65 -3.65 -3.94
C VAL A 38 8.59 -3.88 -5.11
N VAL A 39 8.05 -4.30 -6.25
CA VAL A 39 8.82 -4.60 -7.48
C VAL A 39 8.44 -3.69 -8.65
N GLY A 40 7.29 -3.04 -8.58
CA GLY A 40 6.79 -2.11 -9.60
C GLY A 40 6.06 -0.95 -8.95
N ILE A 41 6.28 0.26 -9.48
CA ILE A 41 5.55 1.46 -9.07
C ILE A 41 5.27 2.34 -10.29
N THR A 42 4.04 2.78 -10.40
CA THR A 42 3.58 3.87 -11.27
C THR A 42 2.77 4.85 -10.43
N SER A 43 2.25 5.92 -11.02
CA SER A 43 1.37 6.83 -10.28
C SER A 43 0.09 6.14 -9.78
N ASN A 44 -0.43 5.13 -10.48
CA ASN A 44 -1.71 4.50 -10.13
C ASN A 44 -1.57 3.10 -9.49
N GLU A 45 -0.45 2.43 -9.72
CA GLU A 45 -0.28 1.02 -9.37
C GLU A 45 1.01 0.79 -8.59
N LEU A 46 0.90 -0.04 -7.56
CA LEU A 46 2.02 -0.56 -6.81
C LEU A 46 1.95 -2.10 -6.86
N VAL A 47 3.01 -2.71 -7.38
CA VAL A 47 3.09 -4.17 -7.59
C VAL A 47 3.97 -4.78 -6.52
N VAL A 48 3.41 -5.72 -5.76
CA VAL A 48 4.06 -6.38 -4.63
C VAL A 48 4.27 -7.85 -4.94
N LEU A 49 5.53 -8.29 -4.94
CA LEU A 49 5.90 -9.70 -5.02
C LEU A 49 5.81 -10.34 -3.62
N TYR A 50 5.16 -11.49 -3.50
CA TYR A 50 5.01 -12.21 -2.23
C TYR A 50 5.19 -13.72 -2.40
N HIS A 51 5.52 -14.39 -1.29
CA HIS A 51 5.64 -15.85 -1.24
C HIS A 51 4.28 -16.50 -0.98
N THR A 52 3.88 -17.47 -1.80
CA THR A 52 2.54 -18.08 -1.75
C THR A 52 2.38 -19.19 -0.72
N GLY A 53 3.48 -19.67 -0.13
CA GLY A 53 3.48 -20.78 0.84
C GLY A 53 3.38 -22.16 0.19
N ILE A 54 3.13 -22.24 -1.13
CA ILE A 54 3.05 -23.49 -1.88
C ILE A 54 4.27 -23.61 -2.77
N GLY A 55 5.19 -24.51 -2.39
CA GLY A 55 6.47 -24.68 -3.07
C GLY A 55 7.31 -23.40 -3.07
N ASN A 56 8.21 -23.28 -4.05
CA ASN A 56 9.06 -22.11 -4.24
C ASN A 56 8.44 -21.15 -5.29
N VAL A 57 7.14 -20.88 -5.19
CA VAL A 57 6.42 -20.03 -6.16
C VAL A 57 6.20 -18.64 -5.57
N SER A 58 6.78 -17.65 -6.24
CA SER A 58 6.45 -16.24 -6.01
C SER A 58 5.26 -15.84 -6.88
N ASN A 59 4.34 -15.07 -6.30
CA ASN A 59 3.25 -14.43 -7.03
C ASN A 59 3.23 -12.93 -6.69
N HIS A 60 2.38 -12.16 -7.36
CA HIS A 60 2.24 -10.74 -7.10
C HIS A 60 0.79 -10.36 -6.87
N PHE A 61 0.60 -9.24 -6.17
CA PHE A 61 -0.66 -8.51 -6.16
C PHE A 61 -0.41 -7.06 -6.56
N VAL A 62 -1.46 -6.42 -7.04
CA VAL A 62 -1.45 -5.00 -7.42
C VAL A 62 -2.32 -4.26 -6.43
N MET A 63 -1.80 -3.16 -5.90
CA MET A 63 -2.58 -2.19 -5.14
C MET A 63 -2.86 -1.00 -6.06
N LEU A 64 -4.12 -0.61 -6.18
CA LEU A 64 -4.50 0.61 -6.89
C LEU A 64 -4.51 1.80 -5.93
N ALA A 65 -4.01 2.96 -6.39
CA ALA A 65 -4.01 4.17 -5.59
C ALA A 65 -5.44 4.57 -5.15
N SER A 66 -6.44 4.34 -6.00
CA SER A 66 -7.85 4.53 -5.67
C SER A 66 -8.33 3.61 -4.55
N GLU A 67 -8.01 2.32 -4.60
CA GLU A 67 -8.41 1.36 -3.56
C GLU A 67 -7.74 1.65 -2.22
N VAL A 68 -6.49 2.11 -2.24
CA VAL A 68 -5.80 2.56 -1.02
C VAL A 68 -6.49 3.80 -0.46
N ALA A 69 -6.82 4.77 -1.31
CA ALA A 69 -7.54 5.98 -0.92
C ALA A 69 -8.94 5.68 -0.35
N ASP A 70 -9.63 4.68 -0.91
CA ASP A 70 -10.96 4.23 -0.46
C ASP A 70 -10.89 3.34 0.81
N GLY A 71 -9.69 3.08 1.32
CA GLY A 71 -9.49 2.27 2.53
C GLY A 71 -9.73 0.76 2.34
N GLU A 72 -9.63 0.27 1.11
CA GLU A 72 -9.77 -1.16 0.82
C GLU A 72 -8.55 -1.98 1.26
N TRP A 73 -7.41 -1.30 1.48
CA TRP A 73 -6.16 -1.90 1.90
C TRP A 73 -5.81 -1.51 3.34
N GLN A 74 -5.49 -2.52 4.14
CA GLN A 74 -4.98 -2.35 5.50
C GLN A 74 -3.57 -2.92 5.57
N GLY A 75 -2.68 -2.28 6.32
CA GLY A 75 -1.32 -2.79 6.42
C GLY A 75 -0.30 -1.78 6.90
N THR A 76 0.95 -2.18 6.77
CA THR A 76 2.12 -1.37 7.05
C THR A 76 3.18 -1.55 5.98
N TRP A 77 4.06 -0.56 5.82
CA TRP A 77 5.19 -0.62 4.92
C TRP A 77 6.44 -0.01 5.58
N THR A 78 7.61 -0.28 5.00
CA THR A 78 8.89 0.22 5.47
C THR A 78 9.95 0.15 4.37
N GLU A 79 10.81 1.16 4.31
CA GLU A 79 12.00 1.18 3.43
C GLU A 79 13.15 0.38 4.05
N ASP A 80 13.39 0.54 5.36
CA ASP A 80 14.63 0.13 6.02
C ASP A 80 14.45 -0.79 7.25
N MET A 81 13.20 -1.12 7.59
CA MET A 81 12.80 -1.84 8.81
C MET A 81 13.15 -1.14 10.14
N GLN A 82 13.61 0.10 10.13
CA GLN A 82 13.80 0.91 11.34
C GLN A 82 12.55 1.74 11.64
N ALA A 83 11.93 2.28 10.60
CA ALA A 83 10.66 2.99 10.69
C ALA A 83 9.58 2.27 9.90
N VAL A 84 8.46 1.97 10.56
CA VAL A 84 7.29 1.33 9.95
C VAL A 84 6.16 2.35 9.85
N GLN A 85 5.53 2.45 8.68
CA GLN A 85 4.44 3.37 8.39
C GLN A 85 3.14 2.60 8.16
N ASP A 86 2.02 3.16 8.61
CA ASP A 86 0.70 2.61 8.32
C ASP A 86 0.26 2.94 6.88
N ILE A 87 -0.51 2.04 6.29
CA ILE A 87 -1.27 2.32 5.07
C ILE A 87 -2.51 3.10 5.49
N VAL A 88 -2.48 4.41 5.24
CA VAL A 88 -3.56 5.32 5.59
C VAL A 88 -4.35 5.68 4.31
N PRO A 89 -5.69 5.66 4.35
CA PRO A 89 -6.52 6.19 3.27
C PRO A 89 -6.22 7.66 2.98
N ALA A 90 -6.69 8.19 1.85
CA ALA A 90 -6.60 9.63 1.61
C ALA A 90 -7.45 10.30 2.70
N ALA A 91 -6.91 11.34 3.34
CA ALA A 91 -7.67 12.06 4.34
C ALA A 91 -8.91 12.67 3.64
N ASN A 92 -10.10 12.16 3.93
CA ASN A 92 -11.31 12.89 3.61
C ASN A 92 -11.27 14.15 4.48
N GLU A 93 -11.24 15.35 3.89
CA GLU A 93 -11.40 16.64 4.59
C GLU A 93 -12.80 16.80 5.26
N SER A 94 -13.46 15.72 5.65
CA SER A 94 -14.82 15.74 6.21
C SER A 94 -14.94 15.28 7.67
N ASP A 95 -13.85 14.92 8.36
CA ASP A 95 -13.89 14.66 9.82
C ASP A 95 -13.52 15.90 10.66
N GLY A 96 -13.99 17.06 10.20
CA GLY A 96 -13.80 18.36 10.82
C GLY A 96 -15.09 19.11 11.16
N VAL A 97 -16.24 18.44 11.31
CA VAL A 97 -17.44 19.04 11.93
C VAL A 97 -18.19 17.99 12.74
N THR A 98 -17.95 17.94 14.04
CA THR A 98 -18.96 17.51 15.00
C THR A 98 -18.95 18.43 16.22
N ALA A 99 -19.98 19.28 16.25
CA ALA A 99 -20.71 19.91 17.37
C ALA A 99 -19.94 20.48 18.56
#